data_AF-A0A7S0FDA0-F1
#
_entry.id   AF-A0A7S0FDA0-F1
#
_cell.length_a   1.000
_cell.length_b   1.000
_cell.length_c   1.000
_cell.angle_alpha   90.00
_cell.angle_beta   90.00
_cell.angle_gamma   90.00
#
_symmetry.space_group_name_H-M   'P 1'
#
loop_
_entity.id
_entity.type
_entity.pdbx_description
1 polymer ?
#
loop_
_entity_poly.entity_id
_entity_poly.type
_entity_poly.pdbx_seq_one_letter_code
_entity_poly.pdbx_strand_id
1 'polypeptide(L)'
;TAGGEATCQRVGVKGYPTLKYWTATTKGGEYNYGRDFNSMKSFILEKLQTCNIKTLAGCQPNQVEFIKKNRGKSIQELQEMKKEKETTLKSLKKERSEAQAKLKEQEKAWSRNER
;
A
#
# COMPACT_ATOMS: atom_id res chain seq x y z
N THR A 1 8.03 -18.51 20.74
CA THR A 1 6.83 -18.74 19.91
C THR A 1 7.22 -19.65 18.75
N ALA A 2 6.72 -20.88 18.73
CA ALA A 2 7.17 -21.95 17.83
C ALA A 2 6.86 -21.76 16.33
N GLY A 3 6.06 -20.75 15.95
CA GLY A 3 5.65 -20.53 14.56
C GLY A 3 6.70 -19.89 13.63
N GLY A 4 7.77 -19.31 14.17
CA GLY A 4 8.78 -18.59 13.38
C GLY A 4 10.06 -19.37 13.06
N GLU A 5 10.30 -20.47 13.77
CA GLU A 5 11.59 -21.17 13.78
C GLU A 5 12.02 -21.67 12.40
N ALA A 6 11.14 -22.37 11.69
CA ALA A 6 11.41 -22.86 10.35
C ALA A 6 11.75 -21.72 9.37
N THR A 7 11.16 -20.54 9.55
CA THR A 7 11.48 -19.37 8.73
C THR A 7 12.83 -18.78 9.10
N CYS A 8 13.13 -18.63 10.40
CA CYS A 8 14.42 -18.15 10.88
C CYS A 8 15.57 -19.04 10.41
N GLN A 9 15.44 -20.37 10.52
CA GLN A 9 16.44 -21.32 10.04
C GLN A 9 16.61 -21.23 8.51
N ARG A 10 15.51 -21.21 7.77
CA ARG A 10 15.52 -21.09 6.30
C ARG A 10 16.22 -19.82 5.80
N VAL A 11 16.11 -18.70 6.53
CA VAL A 11 16.79 -17.44 6.18
C VAL A 11 18.15 -17.27 6.87
N GLY A 12 18.66 -18.32 7.51
CA GLY A 12 19.99 -18.37 8.10
C GLY A 12 20.16 -17.53 9.37
N VAL A 13 19.11 -17.31 10.15
CA VAL A 13 19.20 -16.64 11.45
C VAL A 13 19.74 -17.63 12.48
N LYS A 14 20.96 -17.37 12.98
CA LYS A 14 21.67 -18.23 13.95
C LYS A 14 21.64 -17.70 15.39
N GLY A 15 21.22 -16.46 15.59
CA GLY A 15 21.16 -15.82 16.91
C GLY A 15 20.29 -14.58 16.90
N TYR A 16 19.86 -14.14 18.07
CA TYR A 16 19.02 -12.95 18.23
C TYR A 16 19.77 -11.85 18.99
N PRO A 17 19.58 -10.57 18.63
CA PRO A 17 18.76 -10.09 17.51
C PRO A 17 19.53 -10.14 16.18
N THR A 18 18.92 -10.65 15.10
CA THR A 18 19.46 -10.55 13.73
C THR A 18 18.50 -9.77 12.84
N LEU A 19 19.02 -8.78 12.09
CA LEU A 19 18.26 -8.08 11.07
C LEU A 19 18.68 -8.57 9.69
N LYS A 20 17.69 -8.95 8.88
CA LYS A 20 17.87 -9.37 7.49
C LYS A 20 17.11 -8.39 6.59
N TYR A 21 17.62 -8.16 5.39
CA TYR A 21 16.98 -7.30 4.40
C TYR A 21 16.85 -8.00 3.05
N TRP A 22 15.85 -7.57 2.29
CA TRP A 22 15.55 -8.09 0.97
C TRP A 22 15.38 -6.93 0.00
N THR A 23 15.92 -7.10 -1.21
CA THR A 23 15.72 -6.21 -2.35
C THR A 23 15.33 -7.04 -3.57
N ALA A 24 15.19 -6.41 -4.74
CA ALA A 24 14.99 -7.13 -5.99
C ALA A 24 16.13 -8.14 -6.23
N THR A 25 17.38 -7.74 -5.92
CA THR A 25 18.61 -8.51 -6.17
C THR A 25 19.16 -9.21 -4.92
N THR A 26 18.82 -8.77 -3.71
CA THR A 26 19.32 -9.33 -2.45
C THR A 26 18.24 -10.15 -1.75
N LYS A 27 18.48 -11.43 -1.51
CA LYS A 27 17.51 -12.35 -0.86
C LYS A 27 18.01 -12.79 0.51
N GLY A 28 17.83 -11.94 1.53
CA GLY A 28 18.22 -12.25 2.91
C GLY A 28 19.62 -11.77 3.28
N GLY A 29 19.99 -10.57 2.82
CA GLY A 29 21.25 -9.93 3.19
C GLY A 29 21.27 -9.61 4.69
N GLU A 30 22.45 -9.65 5.30
CA GLU A 30 22.65 -9.35 6.72
C GLU A 30 22.84 -7.86 6.95
N TYR A 31 22.11 -7.32 7.92
CA TYR A 31 22.31 -5.96 8.40
C TYR A 31 23.39 -5.97 9.49
N ASN A 32 24.57 -5.47 9.14
CA ASN A 32 25.74 -5.42 10.02
C ASN A 32 26.09 -4.00 10.49
N TYR A 33 25.16 -3.04 10.35
CA TYR A 33 25.34 -1.65 10.77
C TYR A 33 24.87 -1.44 12.22
N GLY A 34 25.17 -0.28 12.79
CA GLY A 34 24.65 0.13 14.11
C GLY A 34 23.12 0.12 14.15
N ARG A 35 22.53 -0.12 15.33
CA ARG A 35 21.06 -0.15 15.50
C ARG A 35 20.46 1.19 15.93
N ASP A 36 21.26 2.25 15.89
CA ASP A 36 20.79 3.61 16.06
C ASP A 36 20.14 4.15 14.77
N PHE A 37 19.40 5.22 14.93
CA PHE A 37 18.66 5.84 13.83
C PHE A 37 19.56 6.28 12.66
N ASN A 38 20.74 6.83 12.95
CA ASN A 38 21.62 7.37 11.91
C ASN A 38 22.23 6.24 11.07
N SER A 39 22.70 5.16 11.72
CA SER A 39 23.19 3.97 11.04
C SER A 39 22.12 3.32 10.15
N MET A 40 20.89 3.18 10.67
CA MET A 40 19.78 2.62 9.90
C MET A 40 19.42 3.49 8.69
N LYS A 41 19.37 4.82 8.89
CA LYS A 41 19.11 5.77 7.80
C LYS A 41 20.16 5.67 6.71
N SER A 42 21.45 5.61 7.07
CA SER A 42 22.54 5.47 6.10
C SER A 42 22.45 4.15 5.33
N PHE A 43 22.20 3.03 6.01
CA PHE A 43 21.99 1.73 5.37
C PHE A 43 20.84 1.77 4.35
N ILE A 44 19.71 2.36 4.73
CA ILE A 44 18.54 2.47 3.85
C ILE A 44 18.90 3.30 2.61
N LEU A 45 19.58 4.44 2.77
CA LEU A 45 19.96 5.30 1.65
C LEU A 45 20.98 4.64 0.71
N GLU A 46 21.87 3.81 1.23
CA GLU A 46 22.95 3.20 0.46
C GLU A 46 22.58 1.86 -0.18
N LYS A 47 21.86 1.00 0.56
CA LYS A 47 21.59 -0.39 0.14
C LYS A 47 20.17 -0.63 -0.33
N LEU A 48 19.22 0.23 0.05
CA LEU A 48 17.84 0.09 -0.38
C LEU A 48 17.57 1.17 -1.44
N GLN A 49 17.12 0.75 -2.62
CA GLN A 49 16.66 1.70 -3.63
C GLN A 49 15.42 2.41 -3.08
N THR A 50 15.60 3.63 -2.58
CA THR A 50 14.52 4.45 -2.04
C THR A 50 13.98 5.33 -3.15
N CYS A 51 12.66 5.37 -3.28
CA CYS A 51 12.00 6.34 -4.15
C CYS A 51 12.19 7.74 -3.56
N ASN A 52 13.04 8.55 -4.18
CA ASN A 52 13.23 9.93 -3.81
C ASN A 52 12.10 10.78 -4.40
N ILE A 53 11.16 11.21 -3.58
CA ILE A 53 9.99 11.97 -4.05
C ILE A 53 10.33 13.33 -4.68
N LYS A 54 11.51 13.90 -4.40
CA LYS A 54 11.95 15.19 -4.96
C LYS A 54 12.61 15.02 -6.33
N THR A 55 13.49 14.02 -6.46
CA THR A 55 14.24 13.79 -7.71
C THR A 55 13.62 12.71 -8.59
N LEU A 56 12.61 11.97 -8.09
CA LEU A 56 12.00 10.77 -8.67
C LEU A 56 12.97 9.60 -8.89
N ALA A 57 14.21 9.72 -8.44
CA ALA A 57 15.21 8.66 -8.53
C ALA A 57 14.80 7.45 -7.68
N GLY A 58 14.95 6.24 -8.23
CA GLY A 58 14.63 5.00 -7.51
C GLY A 58 13.13 4.74 -7.31
N CYS A 59 12.25 5.51 -7.94
CA CYS A 59 10.80 5.29 -7.88
C CYS A 59 10.34 4.31 -8.97
N GLN A 60 9.39 3.44 -8.63
CA GLN A 60 8.74 2.56 -9.61
C GLN A 60 7.83 3.37 -10.56
N PRO A 61 7.53 2.89 -11.79
CA PRO A 61 6.73 3.64 -12.77
C PRO A 61 5.37 4.12 -12.22
N ASN A 62 4.66 3.25 -11.50
CA ASN A 62 3.39 3.59 -10.85
C ASN A 62 3.54 4.67 -9.75
N GLN A 63 4.66 4.66 -9.02
CA GLN A 63 4.97 5.68 -8.02
C GLN A 63 5.31 7.01 -8.68
N VAL A 64 6.06 6.99 -9.79
CA VAL A 64 6.40 8.20 -10.55
C VAL A 64 5.14 8.87 -11.10
N GLU A 65 4.23 8.11 -11.69
CA GLU A 65 2.95 8.64 -12.18
C GLU A 65 2.11 9.24 -11.05
N PHE A 66 1.99 8.52 -9.93
CA PHE A 66 1.28 9.01 -8.76
C PHE A 66 1.90 10.28 -8.18
N ILE A 67 3.23 10.33 -8.07
CA ILE A 67 3.94 11.51 -7.57
C ILE A 67 3.75 12.66 -8.56
N LYS A 68 3.94 12.48 -9.87
CA LYS A 68 3.71 13.54 -10.87
C LYS A 68 2.29 14.10 -10.81
N LYS A 69 1.28 13.24 -10.67
CA LYS A 69 -0.14 13.63 -10.60
C LYS A 69 -0.50 14.44 -9.35
N ASN A 70 0.25 14.26 -8.26
CA ASN A 70 -0.08 14.86 -6.97
C ASN A 70 0.99 15.82 -6.42
N ARG A 71 2.16 15.90 -7.08
CA ARG A 71 3.25 16.81 -6.73
C ARG A 71 2.79 18.25 -6.97
N GLY A 72 3.00 19.11 -5.98
CA GLY A 72 2.63 20.52 -6.05
C GLY A 72 1.19 20.81 -5.63
N LYS A 73 0.34 19.80 -5.41
CA LYS A 73 -0.95 20.02 -4.77
C LYS A 73 -0.71 20.42 -3.32
N SER A 74 -1.21 21.60 -2.97
CA SER A 74 -1.23 22.10 -1.61
C SER A 74 -2.09 21.21 -0.71
N ILE A 75 -1.86 21.29 0.61
CA ILE A 75 -2.67 20.59 1.60
C ILE A 75 -4.16 20.97 1.45
N GLN A 76 -4.46 22.21 1.06
CA GLN A 76 -5.81 22.73 0.86
C GLN A 76 -6.50 22.05 -0.34
N GLU A 77 -5.83 21.97 -1.50
CA GLU A 77 -6.37 21.28 -2.68
C GLU A 77 -6.57 19.79 -2.44
N LEU A 78 -5.70 19.15 -1.63
CA LEU A 78 -5.88 17.76 -1.21
C LEU A 78 -7.11 17.58 -0.31
N GLN A 79 -7.39 18.54 0.58
CA GLN A 79 -8.56 18.53 1.45
C GLN A 79 -9.87 18.76 0.66
N GLU A 80 -9.84 19.63 -0.34
CA GLU A 80 -10.98 19.86 -1.25
C GLU A 80 -11.28 18.63 -2.10
N MET A 81 -10.25 18.02 -2.72
CA MET A 81 -10.42 16.76 -3.44
C MET A 81 -10.95 15.65 -2.53
N LYS A 82 -10.50 15.58 -1.26
CA LYS A 82 -11.04 14.60 -0.30
C LYS A 82 -12.53 14.82 -0.08
N LYS A 83 -12.95 16.06 0.20
CA LYS A 83 -14.37 16.39 0.42
C LYS A 83 -15.22 16.07 -0.81
N GLU A 84 -14.76 16.44 -2.01
CA GLU A 84 -15.45 16.16 -3.26
C GLU A 84 -15.58 14.65 -3.51
N LYS A 85 -14.49 13.88 -3.35
CA LYS A 85 -14.55 12.41 -3.50
C LYS A 85 -15.43 11.75 -2.44
N GLU A 86 -15.46 12.27 -1.22
CA GLU A 86 -16.36 11.78 -0.16
C GLU A 86 -17.83 12.06 -0.48
N THR A 87 -18.17 13.22 -1.02
CA THR A 87 -19.56 13.53 -1.44
C THR A 87 -19.98 12.68 -2.63
N THR A 88 -19.14 12.55 -3.66
CA THR A 88 -19.40 11.64 -4.80
C THR A 88 -19.54 10.19 -4.35
N LEU A 89 -18.71 9.73 -3.41
CA LEU A 89 -18.81 8.36 -2.89
C LEU A 89 -20.12 8.13 -2.14
N LYS A 90 -20.62 9.14 -1.41
CA LYS A 90 -21.92 9.06 -0.73
C LYS A 90 -23.08 8.99 -1.73
N SER A 91 -23.08 9.82 -2.77
CA SER A 91 -24.13 9.79 -3.80
C SER A 91 -24.13 8.46 -4.55
N LEU A 92 -22.95 7.99 -5.01
CA LEU A 92 -22.81 6.70 -5.69
C LEU A 92 -23.26 5.52 -4.81
N LYS A 93 -22.95 5.53 -3.51
CA LYS A 93 -23.44 4.49 -2.58
C LYS A 93 -24.96 4.49 -2.46
N LYS A 94 -25.59 5.67 -2.43
CA LYS A 94 -27.04 5.81 -2.37
C LYS A 94 -27.68 5.28 -3.65
N GLU A 95 -27.21 5.75 -4.82
CA GLU A 95 -27.69 5.29 -6.13
C GLU A 95 -27.54 3.78 -6.28
N ARG A 96 -26.38 3.22 -5.90
CA ARG A 96 -26.16 1.77 -5.91
C ARG A 96 -27.18 1.04 -5.03
N SER A 97 -27.48 1.55 -3.83
CA SER A 97 -28.43 0.92 -2.91
C SER A 97 -29.87 0.95 -3.46
N GLU A 98 -30.27 2.04 -4.10
CA GLU A 98 -31.60 2.17 -4.73
C GLU A 98 -31.72 1.27 -5.96
N ALA A 99 -30.67 1.21 -6.80
CA ALA A 99 -30.61 0.31 -7.95
C ALA A 99 -30.65 -1.17 -7.50
N GLN A 100 -29.91 -1.53 -6.44
CA GLN A 100 -29.96 -2.88 -5.85
C GLN A 100 -31.34 -3.22 -5.28
N ALA A 101 -32.05 -2.26 -4.66
CA ALA A 101 -33.41 -2.48 -4.17
C ALA A 101 -34.40 -2.69 -5.32
N LYS A 102 -34.33 -1.88 -6.38
CA LYS A 102 -35.16 -2.03 -7.58
C LYS A 102 -34.93 -3.38 -8.27
N LEU A 103 -33.67 -3.80 -8.41
CA LEU A 103 -33.32 -5.09 -8.99
C LEU A 103 -33.95 -6.24 -8.19
N LYS A 104 -33.85 -6.21 -6.86
CA LYS A 104 -34.45 -7.23 -5.99
C LYS A 104 -35.97 -7.29 -6.11
N GLU A 105 -36.65 -6.15 -6.22
CA GLU A 105 -38.10 -6.12 -6.42
C GLU A 105 -38.50 -6.66 -7.79
N GLN A 106 -37.73 -6.34 -8.83
CA GLN A 106 -37.92 -6.91 -10.18
C GLN A 106 -37.68 -8.42 -10.20
N GLU A 107 -36.64 -8.93 -9.54
CA GLU A 107 -36.38 -10.37 -9.40
C GLU A 107 -37.53 -11.10 -8.69
N LYS A 108 -38.07 -10.52 -7.62
CA LYS A 108 -39.26 -11.06 -6.92
C LYS A 108 -40.52 -11.01 -7.77
N ALA A 109 -40.68 -9.99 -8.61
CA ALA A 109 -41.83 -9.89 -9.52
C ALA A 109 -41.72 -10.94 -10.64
N TRP A 110 -40.54 -11.10 -11.23
CA TRP A 110 -40.28 -12.11 -12.25
C TRP A 110 -40.48 -13.53 -11.70
N SER A 111 -39.91 -13.85 -10.55
CA SER A 111 -40.10 -15.16 -9.89
C SER A 111 -41.55 -15.48 -9.51
N ARG A 112 -42.39 -14.46 -9.28
CA ARG A 112 -43.83 -14.65 -9.02
C ARG A 112 -44.64 -14.90 -10.29
N ASN A 113 -44.18 -14.41 -11.43
CA ASN A 113 -44.83 -14.61 -12.73
C ASN A 113 -44.43 -15.94 -13.39
N GLU A 114 -43.36 -16.58 -12.94
CA GLU A 114 -42.91 -17.91 -13.40
C GLU A 114 -43.43 -19.09 -12.53
N ARG A 115 -44.25 -18.83 -11.51
CA ARG A 115 -44.97 -19.83 -10.70
C ARG A 115 -46.44 -19.88 -11.07
#